data_AF-A0A651HLW5-F1
#
_entry.id   AF-A0A651HLW5-F1
#
_cell.length_a   1.000
_cell.length_b   1.000
_cell.length_c   1.000
_cell.angle_alpha   90.00
_cell.angle_beta   90.00
_cell.angle_gamma   90.00
#
_symmetry.space_group_name_H-M   'P 1'
#
loop_
_entity.id
_entity.type
_entity.pdbx_description
1 polymer ?
#
loop_
_entity_poly.entity_id
_entity_poly.type
_entity_poly.pdbx_seq_one_letter_code
_entity_poly.pdbx_strand_id
1 'polypeptide(L)'
;MGAESATAGDALDPEPCLSGVSHMHAKPITPTRTDVLRGWTLPGALLSLILLLAGCGVEYPQSTINPHSDFAEIIHSLYVSIFWWTMLILAVVWVLLAYVLVKFRARPGDPKPKQIRGHMGLEIGWTVGPALIVVAIAIPTIQAVFATQRPLSEDALMVEVTGHQFWWEFHYPEEGVTTANELRLPVDRPVSLRLGSTDVIHSFWVPKLGGKRDVNPVVAVPDGQEPKYNWLFFTPNQTGLYMGQCAEFCGEAHAFMAMRVLVETEDEFQGWIQEWQALAPPDEDPRVALGQDIFLNQSTCVACHAIEGTSAVGLLGPNLTLFGQRTTLAAGIRENNQENLVSWIRDPHGMKPGAAMPGTNYPGGNWPATNLSDDQVEAVAAYLLSLK
;
A
#
# COMPACT_ATOMS: atom_id res chain seq x y z
N MET A 1 -19.10 -48.63 -29.15
CA MET A 1 -19.67 -49.87 -29.73
C MET A 1 -20.71 -50.35 -28.72
N GLY A 2 -21.96 -49.96 -28.86
CA GLY A 2 -22.95 -50.59 -29.76
C GLY A 2 -23.74 -51.57 -28.89
N ALA A 3 -24.96 -51.23 -28.48
CA ALA A 3 -26.22 -51.69 -29.11
C ALA A 3 -26.50 -53.16 -28.71
N GLU A 4 -27.70 -53.64 -28.36
CA GLU A 4 -29.07 -53.28 -28.72
C GLU A 4 -30.01 -54.16 -27.85
N SER A 5 -31.09 -53.60 -27.31
CA SER A 5 -32.51 -53.87 -27.65
C SER A 5 -33.10 -55.24 -27.28
N ALA A 6 -34.25 -55.19 -26.60
CA ALA A 6 -35.32 -56.19 -26.76
C ALA A 6 -36.68 -55.48 -26.69
N THR A 7 -37.54 -55.81 -27.64
CA THR A 7 -38.83 -55.21 -28.01
C THR A 7 -40.02 -56.09 -27.64
N ALA A 8 -41.20 -55.46 -27.51
CA ALA A 8 -42.57 -55.97 -27.76
C ALA A 8 -43.09 -57.10 -26.84
N GLY A 9 -44.37 -57.23 -26.49
CA GLY A 9 -45.62 -56.58 -26.88
C GLY A 9 -46.79 -57.46 -26.37
N ASP A 10 -47.97 -56.85 -26.17
CA ASP A 10 -49.33 -57.42 -26.06
C ASP A 10 -49.61 -58.39 -24.85
N ALA A 11 -50.80 -58.50 -24.24
CA ALA A 11 -52.16 -58.18 -24.67
C ALA A 11 -53.15 -58.23 -23.47
N LEU A 12 -54.34 -57.65 -23.66
CA LEU A 12 -55.66 -58.07 -23.15
C LEU A 12 -56.14 -57.62 -21.75
N ASP A 13 -56.98 -56.58 -21.77
CA ASP A 13 -58.14 -56.40 -20.88
C ASP A 13 -59.22 -57.48 -21.15
N PRO A 14 -60.07 -57.84 -20.16
CA PRO A 14 -61.35 -57.15 -20.05
C PRO A 14 -61.84 -56.87 -18.60
N GLU A 15 -62.49 -55.72 -18.47
CA GLU A 15 -63.45 -55.33 -17.43
C GLU A 15 -64.61 -56.36 -17.26
N PRO A 16 -65.26 -56.44 -16.07
CA PRO A 16 -66.41 -55.55 -15.83
C PRO A 16 -66.66 -55.09 -14.39
N CYS A 17 -67.22 -53.88 -14.30
CA CYS A 17 -68.33 -53.43 -13.45
C CYS A 17 -68.34 -53.77 -11.94
N LEU A 18 -68.42 -52.73 -11.09
CA LEU A 18 -69.68 -52.32 -10.45
C LEU A 18 -69.47 -51.15 -9.47
N SER A 19 -70.13 -50.04 -9.80
CA SER A 19 -70.84 -49.06 -8.96
C SER A 19 -70.58 -48.99 -7.45
N GLY A 20 -70.13 -47.80 -7.04
CA GLY A 20 -70.79 -47.02 -5.98
C GLY A 20 -70.11 -47.04 -4.62
N VAL A 21 -69.51 -45.92 -4.20
CA VAL A 21 -69.78 -45.19 -2.94
C VAL A 21 -69.13 -43.80 -3.04
N SER A 22 -69.90 -42.80 -2.60
CA SER A 22 -69.58 -41.37 -2.51
C SER A 22 -68.36 -41.07 -1.62
N HIS A 23 -67.38 -40.31 -2.14
CA HIS A 23 -66.37 -39.64 -1.31
C HIS A 23 -66.28 -38.15 -1.68
N MET A 24 -66.40 -37.33 -0.65
CA MET A 24 -66.30 -35.87 -0.68
C MET A 24 -64.98 -35.43 -1.32
N HIS A 25 -65.05 -34.60 -2.36
CA HIS A 25 -63.88 -33.92 -2.93
C HIS A 25 -63.36 -32.85 -1.97
N ALA A 26 -62.28 -33.16 -1.24
CA ALA A 26 -61.37 -32.13 -0.75
C ALA A 26 -60.62 -31.53 -1.96
N LYS A 27 -60.73 -30.22 -2.17
CA LYS A 27 -59.92 -29.51 -3.17
C LYS A 27 -58.45 -29.60 -2.78
N PRO A 28 -57.54 -30.00 -3.68
CA PRO A 28 -56.11 -29.89 -3.41
C PRO A 28 -55.73 -28.40 -3.47
N ILE A 29 -55.25 -27.86 -2.35
CA ILE A 29 -54.56 -26.58 -2.33
C ILE A 29 -53.16 -26.84 -2.88
N THR A 30 -52.95 -26.63 -4.17
CA THR A 30 -51.62 -26.54 -4.75
C THR A 30 -51.05 -25.15 -4.44
N PRO A 31 -49.96 -25.02 -3.65
CA PRO A 31 -49.31 -23.73 -3.50
C PRO A 31 -48.71 -23.33 -4.86
N THR A 32 -49.19 -22.24 -5.43
CA THR A 32 -48.62 -21.65 -6.63
C THR A 32 -47.18 -21.22 -6.34
N ARG A 33 -46.25 -21.58 -7.24
CA ARG A 33 -44.79 -21.33 -7.19
C ARG A 33 -44.40 -19.83 -7.02
N THR A 34 -45.36 -18.93 -6.94
CA THR A 34 -45.20 -17.47 -6.86
C THR A 34 -45.05 -16.93 -5.44
N ASP A 35 -45.40 -17.68 -4.38
CA ASP A 35 -45.42 -17.14 -3.02
C ASP A 35 -44.13 -17.38 -2.22
N VAL A 36 -43.29 -18.35 -2.60
CA VAL A 36 -42.05 -18.66 -1.88
C VAL A 36 -40.91 -17.66 -2.20
N LEU A 37 -40.93 -17.03 -3.38
CA LEU A 37 -39.89 -16.08 -3.79
C LEU A 37 -40.12 -14.65 -3.25
N ARG A 38 -41.26 -14.35 -2.61
CA ARG A 38 -41.60 -12.98 -2.19
C ARG A 38 -41.14 -12.63 -0.77
N GLY A 39 -40.82 -13.63 0.06
CA GLY A 39 -40.39 -13.42 1.45
C GLY A 39 -38.88 -13.26 1.67
N TRP A 40 -38.05 -13.63 0.69
CA TRP A 40 -36.58 -13.62 0.81
C TRP A 40 -35.90 -12.48 0.03
N THR A 41 -36.66 -11.72 -0.77
CA THR A 41 -36.12 -10.64 -1.61
C THR A 41 -35.81 -9.37 -0.84
N LEU A 42 -36.60 -9.04 0.18
CA LEU A 42 -36.38 -7.86 1.03
C LEU A 42 -35.18 -8.02 1.99
N PRO A 43 -35.02 -9.13 2.74
CA PRO A 43 -33.85 -9.33 3.59
C PRO A 43 -32.56 -9.48 2.77
N GLY A 44 -32.64 -10.18 1.63
CA GLY A 44 -31.51 -10.33 0.71
C GLY A 44 -31.07 -9.01 0.08
N ALA A 45 -32.02 -8.19 -0.40
CA ALA A 45 -31.71 -6.88 -0.97
C ALA A 45 -31.18 -5.89 0.10
N LEU A 46 -31.70 -5.95 1.33
CA LEU A 46 -31.21 -5.14 2.44
C LEU A 46 -29.78 -5.57 2.84
N LEU A 47 -29.51 -6.88 2.90
CA LEU A 47 -28.16 -7.40 3.18
C LEU A 47 -27.18 -7.03 2.06
N SER A 48 -27.58 -7.14 0.79
CA SER A 48 -26.77 -6.67 -0.34
C SER A 48 -26.52 -5.17 -0.28
N LEU A 49 -27.51 -4.35 0.09
CA LEU A 49 -27.35 -2.91 0.25
C LEU A 49 -26.43 -2.57 1.43
N ILE A 50 -26.54 -3.28 2.56
CA ILE A 50 -25.64 -3.13 3.72
C ILE A 50 -24.21 -3.53 3.34
N LEU A 51 -24.00 -4.62 2.62
CA LEU A 51 -22.68 -5.04 2.11
C LEU A 51 -22.10 -4.05 1.10
N LEU A 52 -22.94 -3.42 0.26
CA LEU A 52 -22.53 -2.37 -0.66
C LEU A 52 -22.14 -1.07 0.07
N LEU A 53 -22.81 -0.74 1.18
CA LEU A 53 -22.54 0.46 1.98
C LEU A 53 -21.40 0.27 3.00
N ALA A 54 -21.03 -0.97 3.34
CA ALA A 54 -19.96 -1.29 4.28
C ALA A 54 -18.55 -0.85 3.82
N GLY A 55 -18.37 -0.56 2.52
CA GLY A 55 -17.08 -0.15 1.95
C GLY A 55 -16.66 1.31 2.22
N CYS A 56 -17.54 2.16 2.76
CA CYS A 56 -17.30 3.60 2.90
C CYS A 56 -16.85 4.05 4.31
N GLY A 57 -16.58 3.12 5.24
CA GLY A 57 -16.62 3.42 6.67
C GLY A 57 -15.30 3.61 7.41
N VAL A 58 -14.13 3.31 6.82
CA VAL A 58 -12.86 3.34 7.56
C VAL A 58 -11.83 4.17 6.80
N GLU A 59 -11.31 5.20 7.45
CA GLU A 59 -10.17 5.94 6.93
C GLU A 59 -8.95 5.02 6.94
N TYR A 60 -8.49 4.64 5.74
CA TYR A 60 -7.30 3.81 5.60
C TYR A 60 -6.05 4.71 5.61
N PRO A 61 -5.03 4.40 6.43
CA PRO A 61 -3.88 5.29 6.59
C PRO A 61 -3.07 5.48 5.29
N GLN A 62 -3.09 4.47 4.41
CA GLN A 62 -2.42 4.46 3.10
C GLN A 62 -3.40 4.63 1.93
N SER A 63 -4.38 5.53 2.09
CA SER A 63 -5.37 5.83 1.05
C SER A 63 -4.79 6.74 -0.04
N THR A 64 -5.13 6.46 -1.31
CA THR A 64 -4.83 7.31 -2.48
C THR A 64 -5.99 8.23 -2.88
N ILE A 65 -7.13 8.14 -2.20
CA ILE A 65 -8.36 8.92 -2.49
C ILE A 65 -8.62 10.04 -1.47
N ASN A 66 -7.64 10.29 -0.59
CA ASN A 66 -7.62 11.42 0.35
C ASN A 66 -6.25 12.11 0.21
N PRO A 67 -6.07 12.99 -0.80
CA PRO A 67 -4.78 13.61 -1.13
C PRO A 67 -4.40 14.76 -0.17
N HIS A 68 -3.09 14.91 0.11
CA HIS A 68 -2.49 15.89 1.04
C HIS A 68 -1.24 16.59 0.47
N SER A 69 -1.19 16.71 -0.85
CA SER A 69 -0.13 17.44 -1.58
C SER A 69 -0.63 17.85 -2.96
N ASP A 70 0.07 18.79 -3.59
CA ASP A 70 -0.15 19.15 -5.00
C ASP A 70 -0.07 17.94 -5.94
N PHE A 71 0.92 17.06 -5.77
CA PHE A 71 1.10 15.86 -6.57
C PHE A 71 -0.07 14.88 -6.41
N ALA A 72 -0.47 14.59 -5.18
CA ALA A 72 -1.59 13.71 -4.90
C ALA A 72 -2.92 14.26 -5.46
N GLU A 73 -3.15 15.57 -5.35
CA GLU A 73 -4.36 16.24 -5.85
C GLU A 73 -4.48 16.15 -7.38
N ILE A 74 -3.36 16.35 -8.10
CA ILE A 74 -3.32 16.20 -9.56
C ILE A 74 -3.70 14.77 -9.96
N ILE A 75 -3.14 13.75 -9.29
CA ILE A 75 -3.48 12.34 -9.56
C ILE A 75 -4.95 12.07 -9.23
N HIS A 76 -5.42 12.53 -8.06
CA HIS A 76 -6.77 12.25 -7.58
C HIS A 76 -7.84 12.86 -8.49
N SER A 77 -7.68 14.13 -8.90
CA SER A 77 -8.61 14.80 -9.82
C SER A 77 -8.69 14.11 -11.19
N LEU A 78 -7.56 13.65 -11.72
CA LEU A 78 -7.51 12.87 -12.97
C LEU A 78 -8.23 11.52 -12.79
N TYR A 79 -7.95 10.80 -11.69
CA TYR A 79 -8.58 9.53 -11.37
C TYR A 79 -10.10 9.65 -11.26
N VAL A 80 -10.61 10.62 -10.49
CA VAL A 80 -12.06 10.83 -10.31
C VAL A 80 -12.75 11.15 -11.64
N SER A 81 -12.10 11.95 -12.49
CA SER A 81 -12.63 12.29 -13.81
C SER A 81 -12.74 11.05 -14.72
N ILE A 82 -11.66 10.25 -14.82
CA ILE A 82 -11.63 9.02 -15.62
C ILE A 82 -12.62 7.98 -15.06
N PHE A 83 -12.73 7.88 -13.74
CA PHE A 83 -13.68 6.99 -13.08
C PHE A 83 -15.12 7.27 -13.53
N TRP A 84 -15.57 8.53 -13.49
CA TRP A 84 -16.94 8.87 -13.89
C TRP A 84 -17.20 8.67 -15.39
N TRP A 85 -16.23 8.97 -16.26
CA TRP A 85 -16.35 8.66 -17.69
C TRP A 85 -16.46 7.15 -17.93
N THR A 86 -15.67 6.36 -17.21
CA THR A 86 -15.69 4.89 -17.29
C THR A 86 -17.02 4.34 -16.79
N MET A 87 -17.55 4.86 -15.68
CA MET A 87 -18.86 4.47 -15.13
C MET A 87 -20.01 4.78 -16.11
N LEU A 88 -19.94 5.90 -16.83
CA LEU A 88 -20.92 6.22 -17.88
C LEU A 88 -20.86 5.22 -19.03
N ILE A 89 -19.67 4.92 -19.55
CA ILE A 89 -19.48 3.93 -20.63
C ILE A 89 -19.98 2.56 -20.18
N LEU A 90 -19.59 2.15 -18.97
CA LEU A 90 -20.03 0.89 -18.37
C LEU A 90 -21.55 0.83 -18.31
N ALA A 91 -22.21 1.87 -17.80
CA ALA A 91 -23.67 1.92 -17.71
C ALA A 91 -24.33 1.76 -19.09
N VAL A 92 -23.81 2.43 -20.13
CA VAL A 92 -24.33 2.31 -21.50
C VAL A 92 -24.19 0.87 -22.01
N VAL A 93 -23.00 0.27 -21.88
CA VAL A 93 -22.74 -1.11 -22.32
C VAL A 93 -23.63 -2.10 -21.57
N TRP A 94 -23.79 -1.94 -20.26
CA TRP A 94 -24.64 -2.79 -19.43
C TRP A 94 -26.12 -2.66 -19.79
N VAL A 95 -26.62 -1.44 -20.04
CA VAL A 95 -28.01 -1.22 -20.47
C VAL A 95 -28.26 -1.87 -21.83
N LEU A 96 -27.33 -1.71 -22.79
CA LEU A 96 -27.44 -2.34 -24.10
C LEU A 96 -27.39 -3.86 -24.00
N LEU A 97 -26.49 -4.41 -23.17
CA LEU A 97 -26.41 -5.84 -22.94
C LEU A 97 -27.69 -6.37 -22.29
N ALA A 98 -28.19 -5.72 -21.24
CA ALA A 98 -29.44 -6.08 -20.58
C ALA A 98 -30.63 -6.00 -21.55
N TYR A 99 -30.69 -4.95 -22.37
CA TYR A 99 -31.68 -4.82 -23.44
C TYR A 99 -31.61 -5.99 -24.42
N VAL A 100 -30.41 -6.35 -24.89
CA VAL A 100 -30.23 -7.46 -25.83
C VAL A 100 -30.66 -8.78 -25.19
N LEU A 101 -30.23 -9.04 -23.95
CA LEU A 101 -30.57 -10.26 -23.22
C LEU A 101 -32.08 -10.40 -22.96
N VAL A 102 -32.79 -9.31 -22.69
CA VAL A 102 -34.24 -9.32 -22.44
C VAL A 102 -35.03 -9.38 -23.74
N LYS A 103 -34.67 -8.53 -24.72
CA LYS A 103 -35.42 -8.35 -25.96
C LYS A 103 -35.25 -9.51 -26.94
N PHE A 104 -34.04 -10.06 -27.05
CA PHE A 104 -33.71 -11.13 -28.00
C PHE A 104 -33.60 -12.51 -27.35
N ARG A 105 -34.18 -12.68 -26.14
CA ARG A 105 -34.28 -13.98 -25.49
C ARG A 105 -35.15 -14.94 -26.30
N ALA A 106 -34.58 -16.05 -26.77
CA ALA A 106 -35.31 -17.07 -27.50
C ALA A 106 -36.42 -17.70 -26.66
N ARG A 107 -37.58 -17.92 -27.28
CA ARG A 107 -38.74 -18.63 -26.71
C ARG A 107 -39.08 -19.86 -27.56
N PRO A 108 -39.75 -20.88 -26.97
CA PRO A 108 -40.19 -22.05 -27.73
C PRO A 108 -41.09 -21.64 -28.90
N GLY A 109 -40.72 -22.06 -30.11
CA GLY A 109 -41.47 -21.74 -31.34
C GLY A 109 -41.05 -20.46 -32.06
N ASP A 110 -40.06 -19.70 -31.56
CA ASP A 110 -39.56 -18.52 -32.26
C ASP A 110 -38.91 -18.88 -33.62
N PRO A 111 -39.17 -18.09 -34.68
CA PRO A 111 -38.52 -18.29 -35.97
C PRO A 111 -37.02 -17.98 -35.88
N LYS A 112 -36.24 -18.50 -36.85
CA LYS A 112 -34.81 -18.19 -36.95
C LYS A 112 -34.59 -16.67 -37.05
N PRO A 113 -33.58 -16.10 -36.36
CA PRO A 113 -33.32 -14.67 -36.38
C PRO A 113 -32.87 -14.17 -37.77
N LYS A 114 -33.10 -12.89 -38.05
CA LYS A 114 -32.64 -12.25 -39.29
C LYS A 114 -31.10 -12.34 -39.38
N GLN A 115 -30.60 -12.86 -40.50
CA GLN A 115 -29.17 -13.07 -40.75
C GLN A 115 -28.49 -11.77 -41.20
N ILE A 116 -28.28 -10.85 -40.28
CA ILE A 116 -27.54 -9.59 -40.52
C ILE A 116 -26.07 -9.85 -40.23
N ARG A 117 -25.17 -9.51 -41.17
CA ARG A 117 -23.73 -9.79 -41.05
C ARG A 117 -22.90 -8.62 -40.52
N GLY A 118 -23.38 -7.39 -40.63
CA GLY A 118 -22.64 -6.21 -40.21
C GLY A 118 -23.35 -4.93 -40.64
N HIS A 119 -22.80 -3.80 -40.20
CA HIS A 119 -23.30 -2.49 -40.56
C HIS A 119 -22.13 -1.50 -40.53
N MET A 120 -21.63 -1.14 -41.72
CA MET A 120 -20.44 -0.27 -41.88
C MET A 120 -20.52 1.03 -41.06
N GLY A 121 -21.70 1.67 -41.00
CA GLY A 121 -21.86 2.89 -40.21
C GLY A 121 -21.73 2.68 -38.69
N LEU A 122 -22.14 1.51 -38.17
CA LEU A 122 -21.95 1.18 -36.76
C LEU A 122 -20.49 0.83 -36.50
N GLU A 123 -19.86 0.15 -37.47
CA GLU A 123 -18.44 -0.18 -37.43
C GLU A 123 -17.57 1.07 -37.34
N ILE A 124 -17.83 2.08 -38.17
CA ILE A 124 -17.13 3.37 -38.10
C ILE A 124 -17.41 4.05 -36.75
N GLY A 125 -18.67 4.06 -36.30
CA GLY A 125 -19.07 4.72 -35.06
C GLY A 125 -18.36 4.17 -33.81
N TRP A 126 -18.30 2.84 -33.66
CA TRP A 126 -17.65 2.21 -32.51
C TRP A 126 -16.13 2.14 -32.63
N THR A 127 -15.54 2.54 -33.76
CA THR A 127 -14.08 2.68 -33.90
C THR A 127 -13.67 4.11 -33.60
N VAL A 128 -14.36 5.09 -34.21
CA VAL A 128 -14.09 6.52 -33.99
C VAL A 128 -14.43 6.93 -32.55
N GLY A 129 -15.55 6.44 -32.00
CA GLY A 129 -15.98 6.78 -30.64
C GLY A 129 -14.92 6.49 -29.57
N PRO A 130 -14.48 5.23 -29.40
CA PRO A 130 -13.40 4.89 -28.48
C PRO A 130 -12.07 5.60 -28.76
N ALA A 131 -11.72 5.81 -30.03
CA ALA A 131 -10.52 6.57 -30.38
C ALA A 131 -10.56 8.02 -29.85
N LEU A 132 -11.70 8.70 -29.99
CA LEU A 132 -11.89 10.05 -29.44
C LEU A 132 -11.87 10.06 -27.91
N ILE A 133 -12.45 9.05 -27.26
CA ILE A 133 -12.40 8.91 -25.80
C ILE A 133 -10.95 8.76 -25.31
N VAL A 134 -10.15 7.92 -25.98
CA VAL A 134 -8.73 7.76 -25.63
C VAL A 134 -7.97 9.08 -25.78
N VAL A 135 -8.20 9.84 -26.85
CA VAL A 135 -7.60 11.17 -27.02
C VAL A 135 -8.01 12.13 -25.90
N ALA A 136 -9.29 12.13 -25.52
CA ALA A 136 -9.81 12.96 -24.43
C ALA A 136 -9.20 12.62 -23.06
N ILE A 137 -8.85 11.35 -22.81
CA ILE A 137 -8.14 10.90 -21.59
C ILE A 137 -6.64 11.22 -21.68
N ALA A 138 -6.03 11.04 -22.85
CA ALA A 138 -4.59 11.18 -23.05
C ALA A 138 -4.10 12.62 -22.82
N ILE A 139 -4.85 13.63 -23.27
CA ILE A 139 -4.46 15.05 -23.12
C ILE A 139 -4.25 15.45 -21.65
N PRO A 140 -5.25 15.33 -20.74
CA PRO A 140 -5.06 15.67 -19.33
C PRO A 140 -4.05 14.75 -18.64
N THR A 141 -3.95 13.48 -19.06
CA THR A 141 -2.94 12.55 -18.53
C THR A 141 -1.52 13.06 -18.81
N ILE A 142 -1.24 13.47 -20.06
CA ILE A 142 0.08 14.01 -20.44
C ILE A 142 0.37 15.32 -19.69
N GLN A 143 -0.61 16.20 -19.54
CA GLN A 143 -0.48 17.43 -18.75
C GLN A 143 -0.13 17.14 -17.29
N ALA A 144 -0.82 16.18 -16.67
CA ALA A 144 -0.53 15.72 -15.31
C ALA A 144 0.88 15.13 -15.18
N VAL A 145 1.32 14.34 -16.17
CA VAL A 145 2.71 13.82 -16.20
C VAL A 145 3.70 14.98 -16.18
N PHE A 146 3.56 15.99 -17.05
CA PHE A 146 4.50 17.12 -17.03
C PHE A 146 4.42 17.96 -15.77
N ALA A 147 3.23 18.16 -15.19
CA ALA A 147 3.06 18.91 -13.96
C ALA A 147 3.75 18.25 -12.76
N THR A 148 3.71 16.91 -12.70
CA THR A 148 4.23 16.12 -11.56
C THR A 148 5.70 15.73 -11.69
N GLN A 149 6.30 15.89 -12.86
CA GLN A 149 7.72 15.60 -13.11
C GLN A 149 8.60 16.86 -13.12
N ARG A 150 8.01 18.05 -13.00
CA ARG A 150 8.75 19.30 -13.08
C ARG A 150 9.53 19.52 -11.77
N PRO A 151 10.84 19.81 -11.83
CA PRO A 151 11.58 20.25 -10.66
C PRO A 151 10.93 21.49 -10.05
N LEU A 152 10.80 21.49 -8.73
CA LEU A 152 10.34 22.66 -7.99
C LEU A 152 11.46 23.72 -7.94
N SER A 153 11.12 24.89 -7.42
CA SER A 153 12.00 26.06 -7.35
C SER A 153 13.31 25.78 -6.59
N GLU A 154 14.32 26.66 -6.76
CA GLU A 154 15.65 26.52 -6.14
C GLU A 154 15.62 26.58 -4.60
N ASP A 155 14.52 27.06 -4.00
CA ASP A 155 14.29 27.13 -2.55
C ASP A 155 13.59 25.87 -1.97
N ALA A 156 13.36 24.85 -2.79
CA ALA A 156 12.79 23.59 -2.34
C ALA A 156 13.71 22.88 -1.34
N LEU A 157 13.14 22.33 -0.26
CA LEU A 157 13.86 21.47 0.68
C LEU A 157 14.36 20.23 -0.05
N MET A 158 15.68 20.07 -0.14
CA MET A 158 16.30 18.90 -0.76
C MET A 158 16.52 17.81 0.27
N VAL A 159 16.03 16.60 0.00
CA VAL A 159 16.30 15.43 0.85
C VAL A 159 16.80 14.29 -0.03
N GLU A 160 17.93 13.71 0.35
CA GLU A 160 18.44 12.50 -0.25
C GLU A 160 17.82 11.29 0.45
N VAL A 161 17.15 10.45 -0.32
CA VAL A 161 16.50 9.24 0.17
C VAL A 161 17.31 8.05 -0.31
N THR A 162 17.86 7.30 0.64
CA THR A 162 18.60 6.06 0.34
C THR A 162 17.80 4.84 0.76
N GLY A 163 17.56 3.93 -0.18
CA GLY A 163 16.99 2.62 0.09
C GLY A 163 18.08 1.61 0.47
N HIS A 164 17.87 0.91 1.59
CA HIS A 164 18.69 -0.21 2.04
C HIS A 164 17.81 -1.44 2.29
N GLN A 165 18.34 -2.65 2.16
CA GLN A 165 17.69 -3.86 2.66
C GLN A 165 17.76 -3.87 4.20
N PHE A 166 16.69 -3.57 4.93
CA PHE A 166 15.32 -3.24 4.53
C PHE A 166 14.83 -1.98 5.27
N TRP A 167 15.50 -0.85 5.13
CA TRP A 167 15.23 0.38 5.86
C TRP A 167 15.52 1.60 4.99
N TRP A 168 15.02 2.77 5.40
CA TRP A 168 15.15 4.02 4.66
C TRP A 168 16.06 4.99 5.38
N GLU A 169 17.02 5.57 4.67
CA GLU A 169 17.84 6.69 5.14
C GLU A 169 17.34 8.00 4.52
N PHE A 170 17.34 9.06 5.31
CA PHE A 170 16.98 10.41 4.88
C PHE A 170 18.08 11.38 5.28
N HIS A 171 18.78 11.92 4.28
CA HIS A 171 19.84 12.91 4.48
C HIS A 171 19.39 14.29 3.99
N TYR A 172 19.55 15.28 4.86
CA TYR A 172 19.27 16.70 4.64
C TYR A 172 20.62 17.41 4.51
N PRO A 173 21.12 17.62 3.28
CA PRO A 173 22.50 18.03 3.06
C PRO A 173 22.78 19.49 3.47
N GLU A 174 21.79 20.37 3.41
CA GLU A 174 21.94 21.77 3.83
C GLU A 174 22.01 21.88 5.36
N GLU A 175 21.22 21.07 6.06
CA GLU A 175 21.12 21.02 7.51
C GLU A 175 22.17 20.10 8.16
N GLY A 176 22.81 19.23 7.37
CA GLY A 176 23.79 18.25 7.85
C GLY A 176 23.18 17.13 8.70
N VAL A 177 21.90 16.80 8.47
CA VAL A 177 21.16 15.81 9.27
C VAL A 177 20.98 14.51 8.50
N THR A 178 21.21 13.36 9.14
CA THR A 178 20.93 12.04 8.56
C THR A 178 20.11 11.21 9.53
N THR A 179 18.82 11.06 9.24
CA THR A 179 17.89 10.23 10.02
C THR A 179 17.52 8.96 9.26
N ALA A 180 16.72 8.10 9.89
CA ALA A 180 16.29 6.84 9.31
C ALA A 180 14.81 6.54 9.61
N ASN A 181 14.12 5.97 8.62
CA ASN A 181 12.75 5.48 8.62
C ASN A 181 11.64 6.50 8.91
N GLU A 182 11.95 7.66 9.47
CA GLU A 182 11.03 8.77 9.67
C GLU A 182 11.57 10.02 8.95
N LEU A 183 10.87 10.42 7.90
CA LEU A 183 11.13 11.64 7.12
C LEU A 183 10.31 12.78 7.75
N ARG A 184 10.90 13.95 7.92
CA ARG A 184 10.23 15.15 8.45
C ARG A 184 10.24 16.22 7.38
N LEU A 185 9.08 16.82 7.11
CA LEU A 185 8.91 17.82 6.07
C LEU A 185 8.08 19.00 6.62
N PRO A 186 8.45 20.25 6.31
CA PRO A 186 7.58 21.39 6.59
C PRO A 186 6.40 21.46 5.61
N VAL A 187 5.22 21.79 6.14
CA VAL A 187 4.00 22.04 5.35
C VAL A 187 4.14 23.29 4.49
N ASP A 188 3.51 23.30 3.32
CA ASP A 188 3.48 24.40 2.34
C ASP A 188 4.85 24.82 1.77
N ARG A 189 5.90 24.04 2.03
CA ARG A 189 7.22 24.22 1.43
C ARG A 189 7.46 23.17 0.33
N PRO A 190 7.91 23.58 -0.87
CA PRO A 190 8.29 22.64 -1.93
C PRO A 190 9.39 21.67 -1.47
N VAL A 191 9.27 20.39 -1.79
CA VAL A 191 10.25 19.35 -1.44
C VAL A 191 10.76 18.65 -2.70
N SER A 192 12.08 18.46 -2.76
CA SER A 192 12.78 17.71 -3.80
C SER A 192 13.48 16.49 -3.22
N LEU A 193 12.94 15.30 -3.48
CA LEU A 193 13.54 14.05 -3.04
C LEU A 193 14.47 13.50 -4.13
N ARG A 194 15.76 13.35 -3.81
CA ARG A 194 16.73 12.65 -4.64
C ARG A 194 16.84 11.20 -4.21
N LEU A 195 16.48 10.27 -5.08
CA LEU A 195 16.28 8.86 -4.72
C LEU A 195 17.42 7.98 -5.25
N GLY A 196 18.08 7.24 -4.36
CA GLY A 196 19.11 6.25 -4.68
C GLY A 196 19.04 5.01 -3.78
N SER A 197 19.62 3.90 -4.22
CA SER A 197 19.74 2.67 -3.41
C SER A 197 21.20 2.22 -3.34
N THR A 198 21.58 1.59 -2.23
CA THR A 198 22.91 0.97 -2.06
C THR A 198 22.95 -0.50 -2.46
N ASP A 199 21.80 -1.13 -2.71
CA ASP A 199 21.72 -2.58 -2.94
C ASP A 199 20.84 -2.95 -4.14
N VAL A 200 19.54 -3.17 -3.93
CA VAL A 200 18.56 -3.60 -4.92
C VAL A 200 17.58 -2.48 -5.23
N ILE A 201 16.68 -2.71 -6.19
CA ILE A 201 15.63 -1.74 -6.48
C ILE A 201 14.62 -1.75 -5.32
N HIS A 202 14.25 -0.55 -4.87
CA HIS A 202 13.13 -0.30 -3.97
C HIS A 202 12.12 0.63 -4.64
N SER A 203 11.03 1.01 -3.96
CA SER A 203 10.16 2.08 -4.45
C SER A 203 9.61 2.89 -3.30
N PHE A 204 9.93 4.18 -3.28
CA PHE A 204 9.49 5.11 -2.25
C PHE A 204 8.03 5.47 -2.52
N TRP A 205 7.15 5.20 -1.56
CA TRP A 205 5.73 5.49 -1.70
C TRP A 205 5.06 5.94 -0.41
N VAL A 206 4.45 7.12 -0.47
CA VAL A 206 3.61 7.70 0.59
C VAL A 206 2.26 8.05 -0.04
N PRO A 207 1.25 7.16 0.01
CA PRO A 207 0.05 7.22 -0.84
C PRO A 207 -0.74 8.54 -0.76
N LYS A 208 -0.82 9.13 0.43
CA LYS A 208 -1.52 10.41 0.66
C LYS A 208 -0.76 11.62 0.10
N LEU A 209 0.56 11.51 -0.11
CA LEU A 209 1.43 12.58 -0.61
C LEU A 209 1.80 12.39 -2.10
N GLY A 210 1.36 11.31 -2.75
CA GLY A 210 1.46 11.19 -4.21
C GLY A 210 1.80 9.78 -4.72
N GLY A 211 2.22 9.75 -5.98
CA GLY A 211 2.64 8.53 -6.66
C GLY A 211 3.98 8.00 -6.15
N LYS A 212 4.18 6.68 -6.30
CA LYS A 212 5.46 6.04 -5.99
C LYS A 212 6.55 6.40 -6.99
N ARG A 213 7.80 6.35 -6.56
CA ARG A 213 8.96 6.40 -7.46
C ARG A 213 9.97 5.33 -7.07
N ASP A 214 10.40 4.58 -8.06
CA ASP A 214 11.38 3.52 -7.86
C ASP A 214 12.75 4.12 -7.51
N VAL A 215 13.46 3.43 -6.63
CA VAL A 215 14.72 3.84 -6.03
C VAL A 215 15.76 2.84 -6.49
N ASN A 216 16.53 3.22 -7.50
CA ASN A 216 17.41 2.32 -8.22
C ASN A 216 18.82 2.31 -7.60
N PRO A 217 19.55 1.19 -7.68
CA PRO A 217 20.94 1.14 -7.26
C PRO A 217 21.78 2.20 -7.97
N VAL A 218 22.52 2.98 -7.18
CA VAL A 218 23.42 4.00 -7.71
C VAL A 218 24.70 3.31 -8.17
N VAL A 219 24.88 3.19 -9.49
CA VAL A 219 26.06 2.54 -10.07
C VAL A 219 27.20 3.54 -10.19
N ALA A 220 28.42 3.12 -9.86
CA ALA A 220 29.63 3.90 -10.13
C ALA A 220 29.70 4.25 -11.63
N VAL A 221 29.79 5.53 -11.93
CA VAL A 221 29.90 6.06 -13.29
C VAL A 221 31.35 6.47 -13.59
N PRO A 222 31.79 6.46 -14.86
CA PRO A 222 33.13 6.90 -15.24
C PRO A 222 33.43 8.33 -14.76
N ASP A 223 34.71 8.63 -14.52
CA ASP A 223 35.17 9.96 -14.10
C ASP A 223 34.60 11.07 -14.99
N GLY A 224 34.00 12.08 -14.35
CA GLY A 224 33.38 13.23 -15.02
C GLY A 224 31.92 13.05 -15.41
N GLN A 225 31.27 11.94 -15.06
CA GLN A 225 29.82 11.78 -15.13
C GLN A 225 29.18 11.82 -13.75
N GLU A 226 28.00 12.42 -13.67
CA GLU A 226 27.18 12.38 -12.45
C GLU A 226 26.35 11.09 -12.44
N PRO A 227 26.24 10.40 -11.29
CA PRO A 227 25.32 9.29 -11.15
C PRO A 227 23.88 9.73 -11.45
N LYS A 228 23.10 8.84 -12.05
CA LYS A 228 21.69 9.12 -12.35
C LYS A 228 20.83 8.77 -11.15
N TYR A 229 20.10 9.77 -10.67
CA TYR A 229 19.11 9.61 -9.61
C TYR A 229 17.70 9.73 -10.17
N ASN A 230 16.77 9.03 -9.55
CA ASN A 230 15.35 9.34 -9.71
C ASN A 230 14.99 10.49 -8.78
N TRP A 231 14.00 11.27 -9.18
CA TRP A 231 13.53 12.42 -8.41
C TRP A 231 12.03 12.33 -8.17
N LEU A 232 11.60 12.84 -7.02
CA LEU A 232 10.20 13.05 -6.68
C LEU A 232 10.03 14.48 -6.16
N PHE A 233 9.02 15.17 -6.68
CA PHE A 233 8.74 16.56 -6.34
C PHE A 233 7.29 16.68 -5.89
N PHE A 234 7.07 17.33 -4.76
CA PHE A 234 5.73 17.67 -4.27
C PHE A 234 5.82 18.74 -3.18
N THR A 235 4.69 19.35 -2.89
CA THR A 235 4.48 20.29 -1.79
C THR A 235 3.40 19.71 -0.88
N PRO A 236 3.73 19.25 0.34
CA PRO A 236 2.72 18.79 1.29
C PRO A 236 1.89 20.01 1.77
N ASN A 237 0.57 19.86 1.90
CA ASN A 237 -0.34 20.99 2.20
C ASN A 237 -1.18 20.77 3.47
N GLN A 238 -0.92 19.70 4.21
CA GLN A 238 -1.55 19.43 5.49
C GLN A 238 -0.52 18.79 6.44
N THR A 239 -0.51 19.26 7.68
CA THR A 239 0.30 18.68 8.76
C THR A 239 -0.26 17.33 9.20
N GLY A 240 0.61 16.40 9.56
CA GLY A 240 0.22 15.11 10.12
C GLY A 240 1.25 14.00 9.93
N LEU A 241 0.94 12.84 10.51
CA LEU A 241 1.73 11.62 10.33
C LEU A 241 1.18 10.82 9.15
N TYR A 242 2.00 10.64 8.12
CA TYR A 242 1.68 9.89 6.92
C TYR A 242 2.43 8.55 6.88
N MET A 243 1.72 7.49 6.51
CA MET A 243 2.30 6.16 6.38
C MET A 243 2.93 5.98 5.00
N GLY A 244 4.19 5.55 4.96
CA GLY A 244 4.88 5.15 3.73
C GLY A 244 5.32 3.70 3.75
N GLN A 245 5.60 3.15 2.56
CA GLN A 245 6.05 1.78 2.38
C GLN A 245 6.94 1.62 1.15
N CYS A 246 7.79 0.60 1.18
CA CYS A 246 8.45 0.12 -0.03
C CYS A 246 7.42 -0.54 -0.96
N ALA A 247 7.40 -0.12 -2.23
CA ALA A 247 6.43 -0.58 -3.22
C ALA A 247 7.07 -1.34 -4.41
N GLU A 248 8.30 -1.83 -4.24
CA GLU A 248 8.99 -2.73 -5.18
C GLU A 248 9.61 -3.89 -4.41
N PHE A 249 9.45 -5.12 -4.91
CA PHE A 249 9.88 -6.30 -4.17
C PHE A 249 11.41 -6.32 -4.02
N CYS A 250 11.90 -6.10 -2.80
CA CYS A 250 13.32 -5.93 -2.52
C CYS A 250 13.94 -7.10 -1.72
N GLY A 251 13.20 -8.19 -1.50
CA GLY A 251 13.68 -9.39 -0.81
C GLY A 251 12.79 -9.85 0.33
N GLU A 252 13.33 -10.69 1.21
CA GLU A 252 12.58 -11.41 2.25
C GLU A 252 11.76 -10.49 3.16
N ALA A 253 12.35 -9.39 3.62
CA ALA A 253 11.70 -8.44 4.50
C ALA A 253 11.02 -7.26 3.76
N HIS A 254 10.68 -7.42 2.48
CA HIS A 254 10.04 -6.38 1.67
C HIS A 254 8.79 -5.79 2.34
N ALA A 255 7.88 -6.64 2.82
CA ALA A 255 6.64 -6.21 3.49
C ALA A 255 6.88 -5.49 4.84
N PHE A 256 8.10 -5.55 5.36
CA PHE A 256 8.52 -5.00 6.63
C PHE A 256 9.36 -3.72 6.47
N MET A 257 9.41 -3.16 5.25
CA MET A 257 10.16 -1.94 4.93
C MET A 257 9.21 -0.74 4.84
N ALA A 258 8.67 -0.34 6.00
CA ALA A 258 7.79 0.82 6.12
C ALA A 258 8.57 2.08 6.51
N MET A 259 7.91 3.22 6.39
CA MET A 259 8.41 4.51 6.84
C MET A 259 7.27 5.37 7.39
N ARG A 260 7.64 6.44 8.08
CA ARG A 260 6.73 7.53 8.46
C ARG A 260 7.19 8.81 7.80
N VAL A 261 6.23 9.63 7.39
CA VAL A 261 6.49 11.01 6.99
C VAL A 261 5.72 11.92 7.92
N LEU A 262 6.42 12.70 8.72
CA LEU A 262 5.86 13.72 9.58
C LEU A 262 5.86 15.02 8.79
N VAL A 263 4.67 15.52 8.45
CA VAL A 263 4.52 16.87 7.92
C VAL A 263 4.17 17.79 9.07
N GLU A 264 5.03 18.77 9.31
CA GLU A 264 5.01 19.61 10.50
C GLU A 264 5.02 21.08 10.10
N THR A 265 4.84 21.98 11.06
CA THR A 265 5.07 23.42 10.82
C THR A 265 6.56 23.69 10.62
N GLU A 266 6.91 24.79 9.95
CA GLU A 266 8.32 25.19 9.79
C GLU A 266 9.02 25.36 11.14
N ASP A 267 8.33 25.91 12.15
CA ASP A 267 8.89 26.09 13.50
C ASP A 267 9.22 24.74 14.17
N GLU A 268 8.34 23.74 14.05
CA GLU A 268 8.57 22.38 14.56
C GLU A 268 9.74 21.69 13.83
N PHE A 269 9.78 21.82 12.51
CA PHE A 269 10.87 21.27 11.70
C PHE A 269 12.23 21.89 12.09
N GLN A 270 12.31 23.22 12.21
CA GLN A 270 13.52 23.91 12.63
C GLN A 270 13.90 23.60 14.08
N GLY A 271 12.91 23.41 14.96
CA GLY A 271 13.14 22.94 16.33
C GLY A 271 13.81 21.58 16.35
N TRP A 272 13.32 20.62 15.55
CA TRP A 272 13.93 19.31 15.41
C TRP A 272 15.37 19.36 14.87
N ILE A 273 15.65 20.23 13.89
CA ILE A 273 17.02 20.43 13.38
C ILE A 273 17.95 20.95 14.49
N GLN A 274 17.49 21.89 15.30
CA GLN A 274 18.27 22.44 16.41
C GLN A 274 18.55 21.37 17.48
N GLU A 275 17.55 20.54 17.83
CA GLU A 275 17.71 19.42 18.75
C GLU A 275 18.73 18.40 18.23
N TRP A 276 18.74 18.12 16.92
CA TRP A 276 19.72 17.23 16.31
C TRP A 276 21.15 17.76 16.46
N GLN A 277 21.36 19.05 16.22
CA GLN A 277 22.68 19.69 16.30
C GLN A 277 23.16 19.91 17.73
N ALA A 278 22.23 19.98 18.69
CA ALA A 278 22.48 20.27 20.10
C ALA A 278 21.97 19.15 21.02
N LEU A 279 22.28 17.90 20.67
CA LEU A 279 21.84 16.72 21.43
C LEU A 279 22.19 16.88 22.92
N ALA A 280 21.17 16.78 23.77
CA ALA A 280 21.35 16.86 25.20
C ALA A 280 22.23 15.69 25.70
N PRO A 281 23.03 15.89 26.76
CA PRO A 281 23.68 14.78 27.42
C PRO A 281 22.66 13.71 27.82
N PRO A 282 23.04 12.41 27.80
CA PRO A 282 22.17 11.34 28.27
C PRO A 282 21.69 11.58 29.70
N ASP A 283 20.51 11.05 30.03
CA ASP A 283 19.95 11.09 31.38
C ASP A 283 20.96 10.57 32.44
N GLU A 284 20.93 11.18 33.63
CA GLU A 284 21.78 10.78 34.77
C GLU A 284 21.36 9.44 35.39
N ASP A 285 20.27 8.81 34.91
CA ASP A 285 19.85 7.47 35.33
C ASP A 285 21.00 6.44 35.17
N PRO A 286 21.40 5.74 36.27
CA PRO A 286 22.45 4.72 36.21
C PRO A 286 22.22 3.62 35.16
N ARG A 287 20.97 3.27 34.85
CA ARG A 287 20.63 2.29 33.81
C ARG A 287 20.89 2.83 32.41
N VAL A 288 20.63 4.12 32.18
CA VAL A 288 20.94 4.81 30.92
C VAL A 288 22.45 4.91 30.74
N ALA A 289 23.20 5.28 31.78
CA ALA A 289 24.66 5.32 31.75
C ALA A 289 25.29 3.94 31.46
N LEU A 290 24.76 2.87 32.07
CA LEU A 290 25.17 1.50 31.75
C LEU A 290 24.89 1.14 30.28
N GLY A 291 23.70 1.47 29.79
CA GLY A 291 23.31 1.25 28.39
C GLY A 291 24.23 1.98 27.40
N GLN A 292 24.59 3.23 27.72
CA GLN A 292 25.54 4.02 26.93
C GLN A 292 26.92 3.36 26.88
N ASP A 293 27.46 2.93 28.02
CA ASP A 293 28.78 2.27 28.07
C ASP A 293 28.77 0.95 27.29
N ILE A 294 27.70 0.17 27.39
CA ILE A 294 27.55 -1.05 26.59
C ILE A 294 27.51 -0.72 25.11
N PHE A 295 26.72 0.28 24.72
CA PHE A 295 26.57 0.68 23.32
C PHE A 295 27.91 1.15 22.75
N LEU A 296 28.62 2.03 23.46
CA LEU A 296 29.84 2.68 22.97
C LEU A 296 31.11 1.84 23.08
N ASN A 297 31.24 1.03 24.14
CA ASN A 297 32.52 0.43 24.53
C ASN A 297 32.50 -1.11 24.62
N GLN A 298 31.35 -1.73 24.95
CA GLN A 298 31.30 -3.17 25.23
C GLN A 298 30.68 -4.00 24.09
N SER A 299 30.03 -3.35 23.11
CA SER A 299 29.33 -4.01 22.01
C SER A 299 29.79 -3.49 20.65
N THR A 300 29.34 -4.16 19.59
CA THR A 300 29.64 -3.79 18.20
C THR A 300 28.67 -2.76 17.62
N CYS A 301 27.77 -2.19 18.43
CA CYS A 301 26.74 -1.25 17.96
C CYS A 301 27.35 -0.03 17.25
N VAL A 302 28.45 0.53 17.78
CA VAL A 302 29.16 1.68 17.19
C VAL A 302 29.76 1.42 15.81
N ALA A 303 30.01 0.16 15.45
CA ALA A 303 30.54 -0.19 14.13
C ALA A 303 29.48 0.01 13.03
N CYS A 304 28.20 -0.12 13.38
CA CYS A 304 27.09 -0.03 12.44
C CYS A 304 26.31 1.28 12.56
N HIS A 305 26.11 1.79 13.78
CA HIS A 305 25.21 2.91 14.05
C HIS A 305 25.98 4.17 14.44
N ALA A 306 25.55 5.31 13.91
CA ALA A 306 26.00 6.63 14.32
C ALA A 306 25.09 7.24 15.40
N ILE A 307 25.68 8.00 16.33
CA ILE A 307 25.01 8.88 17.27
C ILE A 307 25.85 10.16 17.36
N GLU A 308 25.31 11.28 16.88
CA GLU A 308 26.00 12.57 16.89
C GLU A 308 26.44 12.94 18.31
N GLY A 309 27.60 13.60 18.42
CA GLY A 309 28.19 13.97 19.71
C GLY A 309 28.85 12.83 20.49
N THR A 310 28.91 11.62 19.93
CA THR A 310 29.59 10.46 20.56
C THR A 310 30.71 9.89 19.69
N SER A 311 31.37 8.83 20.15
CA SER A 311 32.34 8.07 19.34
C SER A 311 31.69 7.17 18.28
N ALA A 312 30.37 7.04 18.27
CA ALA A 312 29.63 6.19 17.36
C ALA A 312 29.46 6.87 16.00
N VAL A 313 30.18 6.38 14.98
CA VAL A 313 30.22 6.94 13.62
C VAL A 313 29.91 5.89 12.54
N GLY A 314 29.27 4.78 12.93
CA GLY A 314 28.93 3.69 12.01
C GLY A 314 27.91 4.12 10.96
N LEU A 315 28.12 3.70 9.71
CA LEU A 315 27.29 4.06 8.54
C LEU A 315 26.57 2.86 7.90
N LEU A 316 26.66 1.67 8.51
CA LEU A 316 26.07 0.46 7.95
C LEU A 316 24.59 0.30 8.34
N GLY A 317 24.24 0.76 9.53
CA GLY A 317 22.90 0.74 10.08
C GLY A 317 22.31 2.15 10.19
N PRO A 318 21.03 2.24 10.54
CA PRO A 318 20.35 3.53 10.71
C PRO A 318 21.02 4.38 11.79
N ASN A 319 21.18 5.68 11.53
CA ASN A 319 21.58 6.66 12.56
C ASN A 319 20.59 6.63 13.74
N LEU A 320 21.07 6.77 14.98
CA LEU A 320 20.27 6.65 16.21
C LEU A 320 20.27 7.93 17.08
N THR A 321 20.79 9.05 16.58
CA THR A 321 20.99 10.31 17.32
C THR A 321 19.78 10.79 18.12
N LEU A 322 18.58 10.77 17.53
CA LEU A 322 17.32 11.11 18.19
C LEU A 322 16.34 9.92 18.18
N PHE A 323 16.86 8.72 18.48
CA PHE A 323 16.06 7.49 18.40
C PHE A 323 14.81 7.52 19.30
N GLY A 324 14.90 8.12 20.49
CA GLY A 324 13.80 8.23 21.45
C GLY A 324 12.62 9.07 20.94
N GLN A 325 12.85 9.97 19.98
CA GLN A 325 11.75 10.74 19.35
C GLN A 325 10.98 9.93 18.30
N ARG A 326 11.50 8.79 17.83
CA ARG A 326 10.84 8.03 16.77
C ARG A 326 9.51 7.49 17.25
N THR A 327 8.50 7.55 16.39
CA THR A 327 7.19 6.94 16.65
C THR A 327 7.25 5.41 16.55
N THR A 328 8.16 4.90 15.72
CA THR A 328 8.27 3.48 15.41
C THR A 328 9.71 2.96 15.36
N LEU A 329 9.86 1.64 15.48
CA LEU A 329 11.13 0.94 15.32
C LEU A 329 11.06 -0.14 14.23
N ALA A 330 12.22 -0.70 13.88
CA ALA A 330 12.40 -1.74 12.86
C ALA A 330 11.87 -1.36 11.47
N ALA A 331 12.01 -0.09 11.06
CA ALA A 331 11.42 0.47 9.84
C ALA A 331 9.88 0.41 9.84
N GLY A 332 9.26 0.98 10.87
CA GLY A 332 7.81 1.21 10.90
C GLY A 332 6.93 0.02 11.28
N ILE A 333 7.51 -1.09 11.74
CA ILE A 333 6.81 -2.36 12.01
C ILE A 333 6.16 -2.40 13.40
N ARG A 334 6.77 -1.73 14.39
CA ARG A 334 6.31 -1.70 15.78
C ARG A 334 6.42 -0.30 16.36
N GLU A 335 5.60 -0.01 17.36
CA GLU A 335 5.71 1.20 18.17
C GLU A 335 7.04 1.23 18.91
N ASN A 336 7.62 2.43 19.02
CA ASN A 336 8.88 2.63 19.72
C ASN A 336 8.66 2.66 21.24
N ASN A 337 8.95 1.54 21.91
CA ASN A 337 8.86 1.43 23.36
C ASN A 337 9.88 0.39 23.88
N GLN A 338 10.06 0.36 25.20
CA GLN A 338 11.07 -0.49 25.86
C GLN A 338 10.91 -1.97 25.51
N GLU A 339 9.68 -2.51 25.57
CA GLU A 339 9.41 -3.92 25.32
C GLU A 339 9.76 -4.31 23.88
N ASN A 340 9.26 -3.55 22.91
CA ASN A 340 9.52 -3.80 21.49
C ASN A 340 11.00 -3.63 21.14
N LEU A 341 11.68 -2.66 21.75
CA LEU A 341 13.09 -2.41 21.50
C LEU A 341 13.99 -3.50 22.07
N VAL A 342 13.68 -3.99 23.28
CA VAL A 342 14.34 -5.16 23.87
C VAL A 342 14.15 -6.38 22.97
N SER A 343 12.93 -6.63 22.49
CA SER A 343 12.66 -7.73 21.56
C SER A 343 13.44 -7.57 20.26
N TRP A 344 13.52 -6.34 19.72
CA TRP A 344 14.26 -6.05 18.50
C TRP A 344 15.76 -6.27 18.65
N ILE A 345 16.39 -5.74 19.71
CA ILE A 345 17.84 -5.91 19.94
C ILE A 345 18.19 -7.39 20.20
N ARG A 346 17.29 -8.12 20.88
CA ARG A 346 17.48 -9.54 21.18
C ARG A 346 17.42 -10.40 19.92
N ASP A 347 16.39 -10.19 19.11
CA ASP A 347 16.08 -11.02 17.94
C ASP A 347 15.52 -10.20 16.76
N PRO A 348 16.36 -9.46 16.01
CA PRO A 348 15.93 -8.72 14.83
C PRO A 348 15.24 -9.59 13.78
N HIS A 349 15.73 -10.80 13.50
CA HIS A 349 15.18 -11.73 12.51
C HIS A 349 13.77 -12.22 12.87
N GLY A 350 13.49 -12.45 14.16
CA GLY A 350 12.17 -12.83 14.63
C GLY A 350 11.11 -11.77 14.34
N MET A 351 11.50 -10.49 14.31
CA MET A 351 10.62 -9.38 13.92
C MET A 351 10.65 -9.10 12.42
N LYS A 352 11.82 -9.27 11.79
CA LYS A 352 12.10 -8.91 10.41
C LYS A 352 13.02 -9.94 9.74
N PRO A 353 12.45 -10.98 9.15
CA PRO A 353 13.22 -12.04 8.50
C PRO A 353 14.15 -11.48 7.42
N GLY A 354 15.43 -11.88 7.46
CA GLY A 354 16.45 -11.38 6.53
C GLY A 354 17.06 -10.02 6.90
N ALA A 355 16.78 -9.45 8.08
CA ALA A 355 17.47 -8.26 8.56
C ALA A 355 18.98 -8.52 8.73
N ALA A 356 19.83 -7.57 8.34
CA ALA A 356 21.29 -7.74 8.45
C ALA A 356 21.85 -7.49 9.87
N MET A 357 21.02 -7.00 10.81
CA MET A 357 21.43 -6.72 12.19
C MET A 357 21.57 -8.03 12.99
N PRO A 358 22.73 -8.28 13.66
CA PRO A 358 22.89 -9.47 14.50
C PRO A 358 22.00 -9.40 15.75
N GLY A 359 21.50 -10.55 16.18
CA GLY A 359 20.85 -10.71 17.48
C GLY A 359 21.85 -11.04 18.59
N THR A 360 21.34 -11.34 19.78
CA THR A 360 22.18 -11.71 20.93
C THR A 360 22.87 -13.06 20.76
N ASN A 361 22.19 -14.02 20.13
CA ASN A 361 22.62 -15.41 20.06
C ASN A 361 22.88 -15.91 18.63
N TYR A 362 22.80 -15.05 17.63
CA TYR A 362 23.02 -15.42 16.23
C TYR A 362 23.62 -14.27 15.42
N PRO A 363 24.39 -14.59 14.35
CA PRO A 363 24.96 -13.59 13.47
C PRO A 363 23.91 -12.98 12.53
N GLY A 364 24.10 -11.71 12.15
CA GLY A 364 23.28 -10.99 11.17
C GLY A 364 24.13 -10.60 9.97
N GLY A 365 23.75 -11.04 8.78
CA GLY A 365 24.61 -10.90 7.59
C GLY A 365 26.00 -11.50 7.83
N ASN A 366 27.04 -10.66 7.72
CA ASN A 366 28.45 -11.03 7.96
C ASN A 366 28.94 -10.68 9.37
N TRP A 367 28.06 -10.26 10.28
CA TRP A 367 28.42 -9.79 11.62
C TRP A 367 28.14 -10.85 12.70
N PRO A 368 29.05 -11.05 13.67
CA PRO A 368 28.83 -12.00 14.75
C PRO A 368 27.70 -11.57 15.68
N ALA A 369 27.19 -12.53 16.46
CA ALA A 369 26.22 -12.25 17.51
C ALA A 369 26.77 -11.25 18.55
N THR A 370 25.90 -10.43 19.14
CA THR A 370 26.32 -9.41 20.12
C THR A 370 26.70 -10.01 21.47
N ASN A 371 26.22 -11.21 21.80
CA ASN A 371 26.43 -11.91 23.08
C ASN A 371 26.03 -11.09 24.33
N LEU A 372 25.12 -10.12 24.18
CA LEU A 372 24.60 -9.34 25.31
C LEU A 372 23.65 -10.19 26.17
N SER A 373 23.71 -10.02 27.49
CA SER A 373 22.72 -10.58 28.41
C SER A 373 21.39 -9.83 28.33
N ASP A 374 20.31 -10.44 28.84
CA ASP A 374 18.99 -9.80 28.88
C ASP A 374 19.02 -8.44 29.61
N ASP A 375 19.69 -8.35 30.77
CA ASP A 375 19.89 -7.11 31.52
C ASP A 375 20.66 -6.05 30.72
N GLN A 376 21.67 -6.46 29.94
CA GLN A 376 22.44 -5.55 29.09
C GLN A 376 21.59 -5.03 27.93
N VAL A 377 20.77 -5.88 27.31
CA VAL A 377 19.83 -5.48 26.26
C VAL A 377 18.82 -4.46 26.78
N GLU A 378 18.28 -4.67 27.98
CA GLU A 378 17.37 -3.71 28.61
C GLU A 378 18.03 -2.35 28.87
N ALA A 379 19.28 -2.35 29.34
CA ALA A 379 20.03 -1.13 29.58
C ALA A 379 20.29 -0.36 28.28
N VAL A 380 20.71 -1.05 27.21
CA VAL A 380 20.90 -0.44 25.88
C VAL A 380 19.58 0.12 25.34
N ALA A 381 18.48 -0.60 25.48
CA ALA A 381 17.16 -0.10 25.07
C ALA A 381 16.76 1.17 25.83
N ALA A 382 16.98 1.21 27.15
CA ALA A 382 16.71 2.39 27.96
C ALA A 382 17.57 3.59 27.53
N TYR A 383 18.85 3.37 27.24
CA TYR A 383 19.74 4.40 26.69
C TYR A 383 19.22 4.94 25.36
N LEU A 384 18.91 4.09 24.39
CA LEU A 384 18.42 4.52 23.07
C LEU A 384 17.10 5.30 23.15
N LEU A 385 16.20 4.92 24.05
CA LEU A 385 14.94 5.66 24.27
C LEU A 385 15.14 7.01 24.98
N SER A 386 16.26 7.20 25.68
CA SER A 386 16.61 8.48 26.30
C SER A 386 17.14 9.52 25.30
N LEU A 387 17.52 9.09 24.08
CA LEU A 387 18.04 9.95 23.02
C LEU A 387 16.92 10.75 22.36
N LYS A 388 16.54 11.88 22.96
CA LYS A 388 15.41 12.71 22.52
C LYS A 388 15.66 14.20 22.66
#